data_AF-A0A523AXH5-F1
#
_entry.id   AF-A0A523AXH5-F1
#
_cell.length_a   1.000
_cell.length_b   1.000
_cell.length_c   1.000
_cell.angle_alpha   90.00
_cell.angle_beta   90.00
_cell.angle_gamma   90.00
#
_symmetry.space_group_name_H-M   'P 1'
#
loop_
_entity.id
_entity.type
_entity.pdbx_description
1 polymer ?
#
loop_
_entity_poly.entity_id
_entity_poly.type
_entity_poly.pdbx_seq_one_letter_code
_entity_poly.pdbx_strand_id
1 'polypeptide(L)'
;MIEKAVEWLVEDEEARKIFLALRDTEGEISASELFKLLSKPESWVLRCILERMMDYGILGRNPNGKFYLTENGKKLVELEKSLGEVKKIG
;
A
#
# COMPACT_ATOMS: atom_id res chain seq x y z
N MET A 1 0.23 -11.38 10.27
CA MET A 1 0.42 -10.99 8.85
C MET A 1 0.29 -9.49 8.67
N ILE A 2 -0.79 -8.87 9.16
CA ILE A 2 -0.99 -7.41 9.07
C ILE A 2 0.08 -6.60 9.84
N GLU A 3 0.56 -7.07 11.00
CA GLU A 3 1.62 -6.42 11.78
C GLU A 3 2.95 -6.33 11.01
N LYS A 4 3.35 -7.40 10.31
CA LYS A 4 4.53 -7.40 9.43
C LYS A 4 4.39 -6.42 8.26
N ALA A 5 3.16 -6.22 7.77
CA ALA A 5 2.88 -5.22 6.76
C ALA A 5 3.05 -3.80 7.33
N VAL A 6 2.58 -3.55 8.56
CA VAL A 6 2.81 -2.28 9.26
C VAL A 6 4.29 -2.00 9.41
N GLU A 7 5.05 -2.95 9.98
CA GLU A 7 6.50 -2.82 10.19
C GLU A 7 7.22 -2.47 8.88
N TRP A 8 6.96 -3.23 7.82
CA TRP A 8 7.58 -2.98 6.52
C TRP A 8 7.18 -1.62 5.93
N LEU A 9 5.90 -1.22 5.99
CA LEU A 9 5.46 0.08 5.47
C LEU A 9 6.00 1.28 6.26
N VAL A 10 6.41 1.08 7.51
CA VAL A 10 7.10 2.12 8.30
C VAL A 10 8.56 2.27 7.85
N GLU A 11 9.20 1.18 7.47
CA GLU A 11 10.61 1.15 7.05
C GLU A 11 10.83 1.50 5.57
N ASP A 12 9.88 1.17 4.71
CA ASP A 12 9.99 1.29 3.25
C ASP A 12 9.15 2.45 2.71
N GLU A 13 9.80 3.58 2.44
CA GLU A 13 9.14 4.81 2.00
C GLU A 13 8.40 4.65 0.66
N GLU A 14 8.95 3.88 -0.27
CA GLU A 14 8.32 3.67 -1.58
C GLU A 14 7.08 2.78 -1.43
N ALA A 15 7.19 1.69 -0.68
CA ALA A 15 6.02 0.86 -0.36
C ALA A 15 4.93 1.67 0.34
N ARG A 16 5.32 2.57 1.26
CA ARG A 16 4.37 3.46 1.94
C ARG A 16 3.69 4.41 0.98
N LYS A 17 4.42 5.06 0.06
CA LYS A 17 3.84 5.93 -0.97
C LYS A 17 2.81 5.19 -1.82
N ILE A 18 3.13 3.97 -2.25
CA ILE A 18 2.21 3.12 -3.02
C ILE A 18 0.96 2.78 -2.21
N PHE A 19 1.10 2.39 -0.94
CA PHE A 19 -0.02 2.09 -0.06
C PHE A 19 -0.94 3.30 0.17
N LEU A 20 -0.37 4.48 0.38
CA LEU A 20 -1.15 5.71 0.58
C LEU A 20 -1.93 6.09 -0.69
N ALA A 21 -1.35 5.92 -1.88
CA ALA A 21 -2.09 6.14 -3.11
C ALA A 21 -3.26 5.16 -3.30
N LEU A 22 -3.08 3.90 -2.91
CA LEU A 22 -4.16 2.90 -2.88
C LEU A 22 -5.27 3.27 -1.90
N ARG A 23 -4.91 3.82 -0.74
CA ARG A 23 -5.87 4.33 0.25
C ARG A 23 -6.68 5.52 -0.27
N ASP A 24 -6.02 6.46 -0.94
CA ASP A 24 -6.65 7.70 -1.40
C ASP A 24 -7.49 7.48 -2.67
N THR A 25 -7.36 6.31 -3.30
CA THR A 25 -8.23 5.88 -4.40
C THR A 25 -9.47 5.21 -3.82
N GLU A 26 -10.67 5.78 -4.01
CA GLU A 26 -11.96 5.16 -3.62
C GLU A 26 -12.35 3.95 -4.49
N GLY A 27 -11.38 3.12 -4.90
CA GLY A 27 -11.62 2.01 -5.81
C GLY A 27 -10.35 1.29 -6.25
N GLU A 28 -10.13 1.26 -7.56
CA GLU A 28 -9.06 0.48 -8.20
C GLU A 28 -8.05 1.37 -8.91
N ILE A 29 -6.77 1.05 -8.78
CA ILE A 29 -5.67 1.80 -9.40
C ILE A 29 -4.85 0.90 -10.33
N SER A 30 -4.39 1.43 -11.46
CA SER A 30 -3.55 0.67 -12.40
C SER A 30 -2.08 0.64 -11.99
N ALA A 31 -1.34 -0.38 -12.45
CA ALA A 31 0.12 -0.43 -12.29
C ALA A 31 0.80 0.83 -12.85
N SER A 32 0.32 1.34 -13.99
CA SER A 32 0.87 2.52 -14.65
C SER A 32 0.69 3.80 -13.83
N GLU A 33 -0.40 3.91 -13.07
CA GLU A 33 -0.61 5.03 -12.15
C GLU A 33 0.32 4.93 -10.94
N LEU A 34 0.44 3.74 -10.35
CA LEU A 34 1.34 3.48 -9.23
C LEU A 34 2.82 3.66 -9.61
N PHE A 35 3.20 3.29 -10.82
CA PHE A 35 4.57 3.42 -11.32
C PHE A 35 5.07 4.87 -11.32
N LYS A 36 4.17 5.84 -11.54
CA LYS A 36 4.50 7.27 -11.54
C LYS A 36 4.87 7.80 -10.15
N LEU A 37 4.59 7.04 -9.09
CA LEU A 37 4.86 7.43 -7.71
C LEU A 37 6.25 7.00 -7.23
N LEU A 38 6.91 6.12 -7.98
CA LEU A 38 8.27 5.71 -7.66
C LEU A 38 9.24 6.87 -7.84
N SER A 39 10.20 6.96 -6.94
CA SER A 39 11.29 7.94 -6.97
C SER A 39 12.25 7.62 -8.13
N LYS A 40 12.40 6.32 -8.43
CA LYS A 40 13.09 5.81 -9.62
C LYS A 40 12.13 4.90 -10.39
N PRO A 41 11.87 5.17 -11.68
CA PRO A 41 10.88 4.42 -12.47
C PRO A 41 11.45 3.07 -12.92
N GLU A 42 11.67 2.16 -11.96
CA GLU A 42 12.13 0.80 -12.20
C GLU A 42 10.97 -0.17 -12.00
N SER A 43 10.55 -0.85 -13.08
CA SER A 43 9.33 -1.67 -13.07
C SER A 43 9.41 -2.87 -12.12
N TRP A 44 10.62 -3.38 -11.89
CA TRP A 44 10.86 -4.47 -10.94
C TRP A 44 10.59 -4.04 -9.49
N VAL A 45 10.86 -2.78 -9.14
CA VAL A 45 10.61 -2.25 -7.79
C VAL A 45 9.12 -2.25 -7.49
N LEU A 46 8.32 -1.66 -8.40
CA LEU A 46 6.86 -1.66 -8.25
C LEU A 46 6.32 -3.09 -8.15
N ARG A 47 6.83 -3.99 -8.98
CA ARG A 47 6.42 -5.40 -8.96
C ARG A 47 6.70 -6.03 -7.59
N CYS A 48 7.90 -5.89 -7.05
CA CYS A 48 8.26 -6.43 -5.73
C CYS A 48 7.38 -5.87 -4.60
N ILE A 49 7.07 -4.57 -4.64
CA ILE A 49 6.19 -3.93 -3.67
C ILE A 49 4.79 -4.54 -3.73
N LEU A 50 4.21 -4.62 -4.94
CA LEU A 50 2.85 -5.14 -5.14
C LEU A 50 2.73 -6.62 -4.79
N GLU A 51 3.71 -7.45 -5.18
CA GLU A 51 3.76 -8.87 -4.83
C GLU A 51 3.80 -9.05 -3.30
N ARG A 52 4.67 -8.31 -2.60
CA ARG A 52 4.74 -8.38 -1.13
C ARG A 52 3.45 -7.90 -0.44
N MET A 53 2.78 -6.87 -0.96
CA MET A 53 1.48 -6.43 -0.44
C MET A 53 0.38 -7.48 -0.63
N MET A 54 0.41 -8.21 -1.74
CA MET A 54 -0.49 -9.34 -1.99
C MET A 54 -0.16 -10.52 -1.06
N ASP A 55 1.12 -10.80 -0.80
CA ASP A 55 1.56 -11.84 0.15
C ASP A 55 1.11 -11.55 1.58
N TYR A 56 1.10 -10.27 1.99
CA TYR A 56 0.52 -9.83 3.25
C TYR A 56 -1.02 -9.82 3.25
N GLY A 57 -1.64 -10.06 2.11
CA GLY A 57 -3.08 -10.11 1.93
C GLY A 57 -3.77 -8.75 2.09
N ILE A 58 -3.03 -7.64 1.95
CA ILE A 58 -3.57 -6.27 2.07
C ILE A 58 -4.00 -5.70 0.71
N LEU A 59 -3.52 -6.30 -0.38
CA LEU A 59 -3.83 -5.92 -1.75
C LEU A 59 -4.46 -7.10 -2.50
N GLY A 60 -5.43 -6.79 -3.37
CA GLY A 60 -5.95 -7.71 -4.38
C GLY A 60 -5.70 -7.17 -5.79
N ARG A 61 -5.83 -8.06 -6.79
CA ARG A 61 -5.73 -7.70 -8.21
C ARG A 61 -6.97 -8.18 -8.95
N ASN A 62 -7.61 -7.29 -9.69
CA ASN A 62 -8.77 -7.61 -10.51
C ASN A 62 -8.37 -8.20 -11.87
N PRO A 63 -9.31 -8.88 -12.57
CA PRO A 63 -9.06 -9.42 -13.91
C PRO A 63 -8.65 -8.36 -14.95
N ASN A 64 -9.08 -7.10 -14.76
CA ASN A 64 -8.68 -5.96 -15.59
C ASN A 64 -7.24 -5.49 -15.32
N GLY A 65 -6.51 -6.14 -14.40
CA GLY A 65 -5.13 -5.85 -14.05
C GLY A 65 -4.94 -4.75 -13.01
N LYS A 66 -6.01 -4.07 -12.56
CA LYS A 66 -5.95 -3.04 -11.52
C LYS A 66 -5.89 -3.64 -10.12
N PHE A 67 -5.40 -2.85 -9.18
CA PHE A 67 -5.21 -3.23 -7.78
C PHE A 67 -6.20 -2.50 -6.87
N TYR A 68 -6.58 -3.17 -5.79
CA TYR A 68 -7.51 -2.64 -4.79
C TYR A 68 -7.08 -3.07 -3.38
N LEU A 69 -7.50 -2.31 -2.35
CA LEU A 69 -7.32 -2.71 -0.95
C LEU A 69 -8.32 -3.80 -0.58
N THR A 70 -7.80 -4.90 -0.01
CA THR A 70 -8.65 -5.93 0.61
C THR A 70 -9.24 -5.43 1.92
N GLU A 71 -10.11 -6.22 2.54
CA GLU A 71 -10.59 -5.93 3.91
C GLU A 71 -9.46 -5.79 4.93
N ASN A 72 -8.35 -6.53 4.77
CA ASN A 72 -7.17 -6.36 5.62
C ASN A 72 -6.43 -5.06 5.29
N GLY A 73 -6.34 -4.67 4.02
CA GLY A 73 -5.79 -3.39 3.61
C GLY A 73 -6.57 -2.20 4.17
N LYS A 74 -7.90 -2.29 4.20
CA LYS A 74 -8.78 -1.28 4.81
C LYS A 74 -8.58 -1.18 6.33
N LYS A 75 -8.52 -2.31 7.04
CA LYS A 75 -8.18 -2.32 8.48
C LYS A 75 -6.82 -1.69 8.77
N LEU A 76 -5.85 -1.92 7.89
CA LEU A 76 -4.51 -1.32 8.01
C LEU A 76 -4.56 0.20 7.87
N VAL A 77 -5.40 0.73 6.97
CA VAL A 77 -5.65 2.18 6.84
C VAL A 77 -6.18 2.78 8.15
N GLU A 78 -7.13 2.10 8.80
CA GLU A 78 -7.69 2.55 10.08
C GLU A 78 -6.63 2.56 11.18
N LEU A 79 -5.78 1.53 11.26
CA LEU A 79 -4.66 1.46 12.21
C LEU A 79 -3.64 2.59 11.99
N GLU A 80 -3.29 2.90 10.73
CA GLU A 80 -2.40 4.01 10.39
C GLU A 80 -2.96 5.37 10.82
N LYS A 81 -4.28 5.60 10.64
CA LYS A 81 -4.95 6.83 11.10
C LYS A 81 -4.87 6.96 12.62
N SER A 82 -5.19 5.90 13.37
CA SER A 82 -5.12 5.92 14.83
C SER A 82 -3.69 6.12 15.37
N LEU A 83 -2.69 5.50 14.75
CA LEU A 83 -1.28 5.70 15.12
C LEU A 83 -0.79 7.12 14.81
N GLY A 84 -1.23 7.70 13.69
CA GLY A 84 -0.94 9.08 13.30
C GLY A 84 -1.58 10.11 14.23
N GLU A 85 -2.74 9.81 14.79
CA GLU A 85 -3.40 10.63 15.81
C GLU A 85 -2.67 10.57 17.15
N VAL A 86 -2.24 9.39 17.61
CA VAL A 86 -1.47 9.25 18.87
C VAL A 86 -0.16 10.03 18.84
N LYS A 87 0.54 10.10 17.69
CA LYS A 87 1.78 10.87 17.56
C LYS A 87 1.60 12.39 17.58
N LYS A 88 0.39 12.92 17.42
CA LYS A 88 0.13 14.38 17.45
C LYS A 88 -0.14 14.92 18.87
N ILE A 89 -0.28 14.05 19.86
CA ILE A 89 -0.61 14.40 21.26
C ILE A 89 0.62 14.27 22.18
N GLY A 90 1.79 13.92 21.63
CA GLY A 90 3.06 13.78 22.36
C GLY A 90 4.02 14.94 22.12
#